data_AF-A0A534VCZ4-F1
#
_entry.id   AF-A0A534VCZ4-F1
#
_cell.length_a   1.000
_cell.length_b   1.000
_cell.length_c   1.000
_cell.angle_alpha   90.00
_cell.angle_beta   90.00
_cell.angle_gamma   90.00
#
_symmetry.space_group_name_H-M   'P 1'
#
loop_
_entity.id
_entity.type
_entity.pdbx_description
1 polymer ?
#
loop_
_entity_poly.entity_id
_entity_poly.type
_entity_poly.pdbx_seq_one_letter_code
_entity_poly.pdbx_strand_id
1 'polypeptide(L)'
;MWSRNVFPQSVRSGILEEIEGELEILHEDRDVGSRYLYFLKAVNGRFSLNFAKDPPTHLASGAKVRVRGVRTNGVLALQSGGDSVQVLSSVLPNTLGEQRTLVVLVNFRNNNSQPYAVDFANNVFFGTTYLSGVIKGWYTINMDSPTSASTCDYSLISSLADQAAASAGVVLSNYSRKVYAFPQTGCGWWGLGSVGGNPSRAWINGTIELGVAAHELGHGLGLYHSHSLDCGPTAVIGSSCATNEYGDIVDMMGASHSAHYNAFQKERLGWLNAGASPPITTVSSDGTYLLETYQSVGSGPKALKISKSIDPITGKQTWYYIESRQAIGFDGFLANEPSQNVLNGVLVHTGTEANGNSGYLLDMTPATPVYYWWYDPALVVGQSFADPDTGVTMTTDWTNGNGASVTVSFGAGGPAAVTVATDQTSYTRNQSVSIKATVSSGSAPVANTAVNFIVKKSNGALVAGTATTGSDGTAVYKLRLTKKDPVGNYEADAAAMSASAATNFMVQ
;
A
#
# COMPACT_ATOMS: atom_id res chain seq x y z
N MET A 1 -10.72 -18.83 -9.96
CA MET A 1 -10.60 -20.00 -10.89
C MET A 1 -10.42 -21.37 -10.21
N TRP A 2 -10.02 -21.49 -8.94
CA TRP A 2 -9.74 -22.80 -8.31
C TRP A 2 -10.99 -23.67 -8.08
N SER A 3 -12.09 -23.10 -7.55
CA SER A 3 -13.37 -23.83 -7.47
C SER A 3 -13.92 -24.16 -8.86
N ARG A 4 -13.55 -23.37 -9.89
CA ARG A 4 -13.91 -23.62 -11.30
C ARG A 4 -13.23 -24.84 -11.92
N ASN A 5 -12.10 -25.27 -11.38
CA ASN A 5 -11.30 -26.37 -11.93
C ASN A 5 -11.23 -27.61 -11.02
N VAL A 6 -11.60 -27.48 -9.73
CA VAL A 6 -11.53 -28.59 -8.76
C VAL A 6 -12.87 -29.28 -8.52
N PHE A 7 -13.99 -28.56 -8.58
CA PHE A 7 -15.32 -29.14 -8.31
C PHE A 7 -16.27 -28.96 -9.51
N PRO A 8 -17.07 -29.97 -9.90
CA PRO A 8 -18.15 -29.80 -10.87
C PRO A 8 -19.13 -28.70 -10.45
N GLN A 9 -19.76 -28.02 -11.42
CA GLN A 9 -20.70 -26.92 -11.15
C GLN A 9 -21.89 -27.34 -10.26
N SER A 10 -22.30 -28.61 -10.33
CA SER A 10 -23.32 -29.21 -9.45
C SER A 10 -22.90 -29.24 -7.98
N VAL A 11 -21.61 -29.48 -7.69
CA VAL A 11 -21.07 -29.55 -6.32
C VAL A 11 -20.83 -28.15 -5.73
N ARG A 12 -20.46 -27.18 -6.57
CA ARG A 12 -20.18 -25.78 -6.12
C ARG A 12 -21.37 -25.09 -5.47
N SER A 13 -22.57 -25.39 -5.95
CA SER A 13 -23.81 -24.78 -5.43
C SER A 13 -24.10 -25.14 -3.97
N GLY A 14 -23.51 -26.22 -3.44
CA GLY A 14 -23.69 -26.67 -2.06
C GLY A 14 -22.48 -26.43 -1.13
N ILE A 15 -21.37 -25.85 -1.60
CA ILE A 15 -20.13 -25.67 -0.82
C ILE A 15 -19.69 -24.20 -0.73
N LEU A 16 -20.10 -23.36 -1.69
CA LEU A 16 -19.81 -21.92 -1.64
C LEU A 16 -20.81 -21.22 -0.71
N GLU A 17 -20.29 -20.60 0.34
CA GLU A 17 -21.02 -19.75 1.25
C GLU A 17 -20.79 -18.28 0.89
N GLU A 18 -21.84 -17.47 1.01
CA GLU A 18 -21.76 -16.01 1.03
C GLU A 18 -22.06 -15.52 2.43
N ILE A 19 -21.12 -14.82 3.04
CA ILE A 19 -21.23 -14.34 4.42
C ILE A 19 -20.96 -12.85 4.44
N GLU A 20 -21.86 -12.11 5.09
CA GLU A 20 -21.69 -10.69 5.34
C GLU A 20 -21.14 -10.44 6.73
N GLY A 21 -20.28 -9.44 6.84
CA GLY A 21 -19.71 -9.05 8.11
C GLY A 21 -18.81 -7.85 7.99
N GLU A 22 -18.13 -7.57 9.09
CA GLU A 22 -17.10 -6.56 9.18
C GLU A 22 -15.73 -7.18 8.94
N LEU A 23 -14.97 -6.63 8.00
CA LEU A 23 -13.59 -7.01 7.74
C LEU A 23 -12.70 -6.51 8.89
N GLU A 24 -11.85 -7.37 9.39
CA GLU A 24 -10.76 -7.03 10.29
C GLU A 24 -9.45 -7.48 9.64
N ILE A 25 -8.51 -6.56 9.54
CA ILE A 25 -7.17 -6.79 9.01
C ILE A 25 -6.21 -6.50 10.16
N LEU A 26 -5.41 -7.48 10.52
CA LEU A 26 -4.36 -7.34 11.51
C LEU A 26 -3.00 -7.53 10.85
N HIS A 27 -2.00 -6.83 11.36
CA HIS A 27 -0.61 -7.02 10.98
C HIS A 27 0.19 -7.49 12.20
N GLU A 28 0.95 -8.56 12.06
CA GLU A 28 1.83 -9.11 13.11
C GLU A 28 3.30 -8.89 12.75
N ASP A 29 3.99 -8.13 13.60
CA ASP A 29 5.43 -7.83 13.51
C ASP A 29 6.24 -8.81 14.36
N ARG A 30 6.87 -9.78 13.69
CA ARG A 30 7.45 -10.97 14.34
C ARG A 30 8.95 -10.87 14.48
N ASP A 31 9.48 -11.73 15.34
CA ASP A 31 10.92 -11.96 15.48
C ASP A 31 11.60 -12.34 14.16
N VAL A 32 10.87 -13.04 13.30
CA VAL A 32 11.28 -13.41 11.94
C VAL A 32 10.17 -13.04 10.95
N GLY A 33 10.30 -11.85 10.35
CA GLY A 33 9.41 -11.34 9.31
C GLY A 33 8.10 -10.77 9.84
N SER A 34 7.08 -10.73 8.99
CA SER A 34 5.77 -10.20 9.34
C SER A 34 4.65 -10.93 8.60
N ARG A 35 3.39 -10.71 8.98
CA ARG A 35 2.25 -11.19 8.18
C ARG A 35 0.98 -10.40 8.42
N TYR A 36 0.15 -10.33 7.37
CA TYR A 36 -1.22 -9.87 7.49
C TYR A 36 -2.18 -11.03 7.76
N LEU A 37 -3.11 -10.81 8.69
CA LEU A 37 -4.20 -11.70 9.00
C LEU A 37 -5.53 -11.03 8.67
N TYR A 38 -6.42 -11.79 8.06
CA TYR A 38 -7.72 -11.29 7.63
C TYR A 38 -8.82 -12.07 8.32
N PHE A 39 -9.81 -11.36 8.85
CA PHE A 39 -10.94 -11.95 9.53
C PHE A 39 -12.24 -11.30 9.10
N LEU A 40 -13.33 -12.06 9.16
CA LEU A 40 -14.69 -11.56 9.01
C LEU A 40 -15.43 -11.72 10.34
N LYS A 41 -15.84 -10.60 10.94
CA LYS A 41 -16.75 -10.57 12.09
C LYS A 41 -18.18 -10.57 11.57
N ALA A 42 -18.82 -11.73 11.59
CA ALA A 42 -20.21 -11.92 11.19
C ALA A 42 -21.10 -12.18 12.42
N VAL A 43 -22.42 -12.16 12.21
CA VAL A 43 -23.42 -12.40 13.27
C VAL A 43 -23.24 -13.77 13.94
N ASN A 44 -22.78 -14.76 13.18
CA ASN A 44 -22.60 -16.14 13.62
C ASN A 44 -21.16 -16.49 14.04
N GLY A 45 -20.29 -15.48 14.20
CA GLY A 45 -18.93 -15.65 14.71
C GLY A 45 -17.86 -14.93 13.89
N ARG A 46 -16.60 -15.16 14.26
CA ARG A 46 -15.42 -14.64 13.59
C ARG A 46 -14.78 -15.72 12.72
N PHE A 47 -14.55 -15.42 11.45
CA PHE A 47 -13.94 -16.36 10.50
C PHE A 47 -12.57 -15.88 10.05
N SER A 48 -11.58 -16.76 10.00
CA SER A 48 -10.31 -16.47 9.33
C SER A 48 -10.52 -16.47 7.82
N LEU A 49 -9.99 -15.49 7.11
CA LEU A 49 -10.06 -15.38 5.66
C LEU A 49 -8.71 -15.77 5.06
N ASN A 50 -8.68 -16.83 4.25
CA ASN A 50 -7.48 -17.29 3.58
C ASN A 50 -7.62 -17.08 2.07
N PHE A 51 -6.85 -16.15 1.53
CA PHE A 51 -6.83 -15.83 0.10
C PHE A 51 -5.87 -16.75 -0.64
N ALA A 52 -6.25 -17.19 -1.84
CA ALA A 52 -5.41 -18.09 -2.64
C ALA A 52 -4.08 -17.46 -3.14
N LYS A 53 -4.04 -16.13 -3.30
CA LYS A 53 -2.82 -15.35 -3.62
C LYS A 53 -2.89 -13.99 -2.96
N ASP A 54 -3.49 -13.01 -3.66
CA ASP A 54 -3.42 -11.61 -3.26
C ASP A 54 -4.67 -11.20 -2.46
N PRO A 55 -4.52 -10.86 -1.17
CA PRO A 55 -5.60 -10.29 -0.38
C PRO A 55 -5.89 -8.83 -0.78
N PRO A 56 -7.05 -8.27 -0.39
CA PRO A 56 -7.40 -6.90 -0.74
C PRO A 56 -6.56 -5.88 0.06
N THR A 57 -5.66 -5.18 -0.63
CA THR A 57 -4.77 -4.15 -0.04
C THR A 57 -5.33 -2.72 -0.09
N HIS A 58 -6.54 -2.55 -0.61
CA HIS A 58 -7.27 -1.27 -0.64
C HIS A 58 -8.30 -1.14 0.47
N LEU A 59 -8.51 -2.21 1.24
CA LEU A 59 -9.49 -2.24 2.33
C LEU A 59 -8.80 -1.97 3.66
N ALA A 60 -9.61 -1.52 4.61
CA ALA A 60 -9.25 -1.27 5.99
C ALA A 60 -10.19 -2.03 6.93
N SER A 61 -9.73 -2.25 8.15
CA SER A 61 -10.56 -2.78 9.24
C SER A 61 -11.81 -1.91 9.43
N GLY A 62 -12.94 -2.56 9.68
CA GLY A 62 -14.26 -1.92 9.83
C GLY A 62 -15.10 -1.90 8.54
N ALA A 63 -14.52 -2.20 7.38
CA ALA A 63 -15.28 -2.23 6.13
C ALA A 63 -16.35 -3.32 6.16
N LYS A 64 -17.57 -3.01 5.73
CA LYS A 64 -18.62 -4.04 5.59
C LYS A 64 -18.45 -4.70 4.24
N VAL A 65 -18.33 -6.02 4.26
CA VAL A 65 -18.07 -6.81 3.07
C VAL A 65 -18.99 -8.03 3.04
N ARG A 66 -19.32 -8.47 1.83
CA ARG A 66 -19.84 -9.81 1.55
C ARG A 66 -18.70 -10.62 0.97
N VAL A 67 -18.31 -11.70 1.65
CA VAL A 67 -17.28 -12.61 1.17
C VAL A 67 -17.92 -13.87 0.60
N ARG A 68 -17.32 -14.41 -0.45
CA ARG A 68 -17.77 -15.64 -1.10
C ARG A 68 -16.64 -16.67 -1.12
N GLY A 69 -16.82 -17.78 -0.40
CA GLY A 69 -15.76 -18.75 -0.20
C GLY A 69 -16.25 -20.13 0.22
N VAL A 70 -15.29 -21.03 0.49
CA VAL A 70 -15.56 -22.37 1.02
C VAL A 70 -15.20 -22.38 2.50
N ARG A 71 -16.14 -22.79 3.35
CA ARG A 71 -15.95 -22.81 4.81
C ARG A 71 -15.44 -24.16 5.30
N THR A 72 -14.40 -24.12 6.12
CA THR A 72 -13.88 -25.29 6.84
C THR A 72 -13.36 -24.86 8.22
N ASN A 73 -13.89 -25.42 9.31
CA ASN A 73 -13.38 -25.22 10.68
C ASN A 73 -13.10 -23.74 11.05
N GLY A 74 -14.05 -22.84 10.82
CA GLY A 74 -13.89 -21.41 11.15
C GLY A 74 -13.00 -20.61 10.18
N VAL A 75 -12.52 -21.24 9.10
CA VAL A 75 -11.77 -20.61 8.02
C VAL A 75 -12.65 -20.53 6.77
N LEU A 76 -12.59 -19.40 6.05
CA LEU A 76 -13.15 -19.21 4.72
C LEU A 76 -12.00 -19.14 3.72
N ALA A 77 -11.91 -20.13 2.84
CA ALA A 77 -10.99 -20.12 1.71
C ALA A 77 -11.59 -19.30 0.57
N LEU A 78 -10.90 -18.23 0.20
CA LEU A 78 -11.31 -17.23 -0.79
C LEU A 78 -10.42 -17.32 -2.04
N GLN A 79 -10.97 -16.87 -3.18
CA GLN A 79 -10.16 -16.70 -4.38
C GLN A 79 -9.30 -15.44 -4.26
N SER A 80 -8.31 -15.31 -5.13
CA SER A 80 -7.55 -14.07 -5.27
C SER A 80 -8.40 -13.03 -5.99
N GLY A 81 -8.31 -11.76 -5.61
CA GLY A 81 -8.96 -10.64 -6.29
C GLY A 81 -10.38 -10.30 -5.81
N GLY A 82 -10.94 -9.22 -6.39
CA GLY A 82 -12.20 -8.59 -5.96
C GLY A 82 -13.47 -9.43 -6.11
N ASP A 83 -13.43 -10.55 -6.85
CA ASP A 83 -14.62 -11.38 -7.08
C ASP A 83 -15.09 -12.15 -5.84
N SER A 84 -14.21 -12.40 -4.87
CA SER A 84 -14.55 -13.09 -3.61
C SER A 84 -14.86 -12.15 -2.46
N VAL A 85 -14.65 -10.84 -2.62
CA VAL A 85 -14.91 -9.83 -1.60
C VAL A 85 -15.66 -8.67 -2.24
N GLN A 86 -16.96 -8.61 -2.03
CA GLN A 86 -17.78 -7.47 -2.42
C GLN A 86 -17.81 -6.46 -1.27
N VAL A 87 -17.36 -5.24 -1.54
CA VAL A 87 -17.49 -4.13 -0.59
C VAL A 87 -18.95 -3.66 -0.55
N LEU A 88 -19.57 -3.72 0.62
CA LEU A 88 -20.93 -3.22 0.86
C LEU A 88 -20.89 -1.77 1.35
N SER A 89 -19.90 -1.45 2.20
CA SER A 89 -19.57 -0.07 2.58
C SER A 89 -18.10 0.04 2.99
N SER A 90 -17.43 1.09 2.53
CA SER A 90 -16.08 1.43 2.96
C SER A 90 -16.09 2.17 4.31
N VAL A 91 -14.91 2.23 4.93
CA VAL A 91 -14.67 3.09 6.11
C VAL A 91 -13.96 4.35 5.61
N LEU A 92 -14.38 5.51 6.11
CA LEU A 92 -13.68 6.75 5.84
C LEU A 92 -12.34 6.76 6.58
N PRO A 93 -11.23 7.17 5.93
CA PRO A 93 -9.95 7.35 6.60
C PRO A 93 -10.08 8.35 7.76
N ASN A 94 -9.79 7.92 8.99
CA ASN A 94 -9.77 8.78 10.17
C ASN A 94 -8.32 9.20 10.49
N THR A 95 -7.67 9.85 9.52
CA THR A 95 -6.22 10.11 9.55
C THR A 95 -5.88 11.58 9.78
N LEU A 96 -6.87 12.47 9.73
CA LEU A 96 -6.72 13.91 9.91
C LEU A 96 -7.35 14.36 11.24
N GLY A 97 -6.92 15.54 11.73
CA GLY A 97 -7.41 16.11 12.98
C GLY A 97 -6.92 15.36 14.23
N GLU A 98 -7.54 15.65 15.38
CA GLU A 98 -7.15 15.10 16.67
C GLU A 98 -7.30 13.56 16.70
N GLN A 99 -6.20 12.85 16.96
CA GLN A 99 -6.16 11.39 17.05
C GLN A 99 -6.17 10.95 18.51
N ARG A 100 -7.35 10.97 19.15
CA ARG A 100 -7.51 10.62 20.57
C ARG A 100 -7.14 9.17 20.85
N THR A 101 -6.09 8.99 21.64
CA THR A 101 -5.46 7.69 21.90
C THR A 101 -5.57 7.29 23.36
N LEU A 102 -6.09 6.08 23.61
CA LEU A 102 -6.07 5.45 24.92
C LEU A 102 -4.98 4.38 24.91
N VAL A 103 -3.98 4.52 25.79
CA VAL A 103 -3.03 3.45 26.06
C VAL A 103 -3.40 2.80 27.38
N VAL A 104 -3.67 1.51 27.37
CA VAL A 104 -3.99 0.72 28.56
C VAL A 104 -2.80 -0.18 28.87
N LEU A 105 -2.17 0.05 30.02
CA LEU A 105 -1.11 -0.82 30.51
C LEU A 105 -1.75 -1.97 31.29
N VAL A 106 -1.45 -3.21 30.91
CA VAL A 106 -2.00 -4.39 31.58
C VAL A 106 -0.93 -5.41 31.90
N ASN A 107 -1.05 -6.05 33.05
CA ASN A 107 -0.24 -7.22 33.41
C ASN A 107 -1.15 -8.42 33.71
N PHE A 108 -0.55 -9.58 33.93
CA PHE A 108 -1.27 -10.86 33.95
C PHE A 108 -1.43 -11.37 35.38
N ARG A 109 -2.44 -12.21 35.60
CA ARG A 109 -2.75 -12.78 36.93
C ARG A 109 -1.56 -13.51 37.56
N ASN A 110 -0.74 -14.17 36.76
CA ASN A 110 0.46 -14.90 37.18
C ASN A 110 1.78 -14.14 36.89
N ASN A 111 1.70 -12.92 36.35
CA ASN A 111 2.85 -12.07 36.09
C ASN A 111 2.43 -10.59 36.22
N ASN A 112 2.57 -10.05 37.42
CA ASN A 112 2.21 -8.66 37.75
C ASN A 112 3.35 -7.66 37.46
N SER A 113 4.33 -8.02 36.65
CA SER A 113 5.47 -7.15 36.34
C SER A 113 5.03 -5.85 35.68
N GLN A 114 5.75 -4.77 35.98
CA GLN A 114 5.54 -3.44 35.42
C GLN A 114 6.89 -2.93 34.89
N PRO A 115 7.33 -3.39 33.70
CA PRO A 115 8.68 -3.16 33.20
C PRO A 115 9.03 -1.68 32.97
N TYR A 116 8.04 -0.79 32.94
CA TYR A 116 8.23 0.64 32.78
C TYR A 116 7.18 1.44 33.57
N ALA A 117 7.57 2.67 33.92
CA ALA A 117 6.69 3.63 34.57
C ALA A 117 5.64 4.18 33.61
N VAL A 118 4.49 4.59 34.15
CA VAL A 118 3.42 5.24 33.38
C VAL A 118 3.91 6.52 32.71
N ASP A 119 4.71 7.33 33.40
CA ASP A 119 5.25 8.58 32.86
C ASP A 119 6.23 8.34 31.71
N PHE A 120 6.98 7.23 31.75
CA PHE A 120 7.84 6.82 30.64
C PHE A 120 6.99 6.51 29.40
N ALA A 121 5.94 5.69 29.54
CA ALA A 121 5.02 5.41 28.44
C ALA A 121 4.36 6.70 27.92
N ASN A 122 3.96 7.60 28.82
CA ASN A 122 3.38 8.89 28.43
C ASN A 122 4.33 9.71 27.56
N ASN A 123 5.63 9.75 27.90
CA ASN A 123 6.62 10.45 27.11
C ASN A 123 6.86 9.81 25.74
N VAL A 124 6.85 8.47 25.64
CA VAL A 124 6.99 7.79 24.35
C VAL A 124 5.82 8.10 23.41
N PHE A 125 4.58 8.05 23.89
CA PHE A 125 3.40 8.27 23.04
C PHE A 125 3.12 9.75 22.77
N PHE A 126 3.30 10.63 23.76
CA PHE A 126 2.78 12.00 23.73
C PHE A 126 3.84 13.08 23.95
N GLY A 127 5.10 12.73 24.22
CA GLY A 127 6.15 13.71 24.52
C GLY A 127 6.63 14.55 23.33
N THR A 128 6.53 14.02 22.12
CA THR A 128 7.05 14.63 20.88
C THR A 128 6.08 14.57 19.70
N THR A 129 4.85 14.10 19.92
CA THR A 129 3.87 13.83 18.86
C THR A 129 2.68 14.79 18.92
N TYR A 130 1.90 14.87 17.84
CA TYR A 130 0.61 15.60 17.81
C TYR A 130 -0.57 14.70 18.24
N LEU A 131 -0.29 13.50 18.76
CA LEU A 131 -1.32 12.63 19.31
C LEU A 131 -1.77 13.19 20.66
N SER A 132 -3.08 13.28 20.87
CA SER A 132 -3.64 13.56 22.19
C SER A 132 -4.16 12.25 22.78
N GLY A 133 -4.11 12.12 24.10
CA GLY A 133 -4.53 10.88 24.72
C GLY A 133 -4.27 10.79 26.20
N VAL A 134 -4.52 9.60 26.73
CA VAL A 134 -4.24 9.27 28.12
C VAL A 134 -3.57 7.90 28.19
N ILE A 135 -2.60 7.78 29.09
CA ILE A 135 -2.12 6.48 29.56
C ILE A 135 -2.93 6.09 30.80
N LYS A 136 -3.42 4.85 30.84
CA LYS A 136 -4.09 4.27 32.00
C LYS A 136 -3.25 3.10 32.51
N GLY A 137 -2.91 3.20 33.80
CA GLY A 137 -1.84 2.42 34.42
C GLY A 137 -2.17 0.94 34.60
N TRP A 138 -1.16 0.22 35.10
CA TRP A 138 -1.11 -1.24 35.17
C TRP A 138 -2.32 -1.89 35.83
N TYR A 139 -3.23 -2.42 35.01
CA TYR A 139 -4.33 -3.28 35.45
C TYR A 139 -3.94 -4.75 35.37
N THR A 140 -4.15 -5.51 36.44
CA THR A 140 -4.03 -6.97 36.40
C THR A 140 -5.27 -7.59 35.77
N ILE A 141 -5.13 -8.10 34.54
CA ILE A 141 -6.22 -8.77 33.83
C ILE A 141 -6.35 -10.23 34.27
N ASN A 142 -7.57 -10.76 34.25
CA ASN A 142 -7.85 -12.16 34.61
C ASN A 142 -7.49 -13.12 33.47
N MET A 143 -6.22 -13.12 33.09
CA MET A 143 -5.60 -13.98 32.09
C MET A 143 -4.18 -14.29 32.56
N ASP A 144 -3.72 -15.52 32.36
CA ASP A 144 -2.33 -15.88 32.59
C ASP A 144 -1.47 -15.41 31.41
N SER A 145 -0.23 -15.00 31.68
CA SER A 145 0.72 -14.54 30.66
C SER A 145 0.92 -15.63 29.60
N PRO A 146 0.68 -15.33 28.30
CA PRO A 146 0.98 -16.25 27.21
C PRO A 146 2.42 -16.75 27.27
N THR A 147 2.60 -18.06 27.07
CA THR A 147 3.92 -18.72 27.06
C THR A 147 4.37 -19.10 25.64
N SER A 148 3.48 -18.99 24.66
CA SER A 148 3.72 -19.31 23.24
C SER A 148 2.73 -18.59 22.33
N ALA A 149 3.02 -18.55 21.02
CA ALA A 149 2.12 -17.98 20.02
C ALA A 149 0.74 -18.66 20.03
N SER A 150 0.67 -19.95 20.36
CA SER A 150 -0.59 -20.71 20.44
C SER A 150 -1.46 -20.36 21.65
N THR A 151 -0.88 -19.80 22.71
CA THR A 151 -1.61 -19.36 23.91
C THR A 151 -1.89 -17.86 23.92
N CYS A 152 -1.44 -17.15 22.89
CA CYS A 152 -1.58 -15.71 22.77
C CYS A 152 -2.94 -15.30 22.19
N ASP A 153 -3.94 -15.16 23.06
CA ASP A 153 -5.25 -14.61 22.68
C ASP A 153 -5.24 -13.08 22.82
N TYR A 154 -4.74 -12.38 21.79
CA TYR A 154 -4.73 -10.92 21.75
C TYR A 154 -6.14 -10.30 21.83
N SER A 155 -7.16 -11.03 21.36
CA SER A 155 -8.55 -10.56 21.42
C SER A 155 -9.05 -10.54 22.86
N LEU A 156 -8.73 -11.58 23.63
CA LEU A 156 -9.00 -11.63 25.08
C LEU A 156 -8.23 -10.56 25.85
N ILE A 157 -6.93 -10.37 25.55
CA ILE A 157 -6.12 -9.30 26.17
C ILE A 157 -6.81 -7.94 26.01
N SER A 158 -7.17 -7.57 24.78
CA SER A 158 -7.80 -6.27 24.53
C SER A 158 -9.18 -6.12 25.16
N SER A 159 -9.94 -7.22 25.24
CA SER A 159 -11.28 -7.23 25.85
C SER A 159 -11.21 -7.03 27.38
N LEU A 160 -10.28 -7.72 28.04
CA LEU A 160 -10.06 -7.57 29.48
C LEU A 160 -9.44 -6.21 29.84
N ALA A 161 -8.55 -5.69 28.98
CA ALA A 161 -7.98 -4.36 29.14
C ALA A 161 -9.05 -3.26 29.00
N ASP A 162 -9.91 -3.35 27.97
CA ASP A 162 -11.06 -2.46 27.79
C ASP A 162 -11.98 -2.50 29.04
N GLN A 163 -12.28 -3.70 29.56
CA GLN A 163 -13.10 -3.86 30.76
C GLN A 163 -12.46 -3.23 32.00
N ALA A 164 -11.16 -3.41 32.21
CA ALA A 164 -10.44 -2.85 33.34
C ALA A 164 -10.41 -1.31 33.27
N ALA A 165 -10.11 -0.74 32.10
CA ALA A 165 -10.13 0.69 31.88
C ALA A 165 -11.53 1.30 32.09
N ALA A 166 -12.58 0.64 31.56
CA ALA A 166 -13.95 1.08 31.76
C ALA A 166 -14.38 1.04 33.23
N SER A 167 -13.97 -0.01 33.97
CA SER A 167 -14.21 -0.14 35.42
C SER A 167 -13.50 0.95 36.22
N ALA A 168 -12.38 1.47 35.70
CA ALA A 168 -11.67 2.62 36.25
C ALA A 168 -12.22 3.99 35.78
N GLY A 169 -13.40 4.01 35.14
CA GLY A 169 -14.11 5.23 34.74
C GLY A 169 -13.75 5.78 33.36
N VAL A 170 -13.01 5.03 32.53
CA VAL A 170 -12.64 5.47 31.17
C VAL A 170 -13.82 5.26 30.21
N VAL A 171 -14.27 6.33 29.57
CA VAL A 171 -15.27 6.27 28.50
C VAL A 171 -14.58 5.88 27.19
N LEU A 172 -14.56 4.58 26.89
CA LEU A 172 -13.81 4.03 25.75
C LEU A 172 -14.21 4.61 24.38
N SER A 173 -15.46 5.05 24.21
CA SER A 173 -15.95 5.63 22.96
C SER A 173 -15.33 6.99 22.62
N ASN A 174 -14.63 7.63 23.57
CA ASN A 174 -13.96 8.91 23.35
C ASN A 174 -12.63 8.79 22.59
N TYR A 175 -12.15 7.56 22.36
CA TYR A 175 -10.84 7.28 21.80
C TYR A 175 -10.97 6.50 20.50
N SER A 176 -10.47 7.07 19.41
CA SER A 176 -10.41 6.43 18.09
C SER A 176 -9.22 5.47 17.95
N ARG A 177 -8.26 5.55 18.87
CA ARG A 177 -7.07 4.68 18.92
C ARG A 177 -6.98 4.02 20.28
N LYS A 178 -6.76 2.72 20.29
CA LYS A 178 -6.53 1.96 21.52
C LYS A 178 -5.24 1.16 21.42
N VAL A 179 -4.37 1.33 22.41
CA VAL A 179 -3.11 0.60 22.51
C VAL A 179 -3.11 -0.21 23.79
N TYR A 180 -2.72 -1.47 23.72
CA TYR A 180 -2.60 -2.37 24.86
C TYR A 180 -1.15 -2.76 25.01
N ALA A 181 -0.51 -2.30 26.08
CA ALA A 181 0.91 -2.59 26.31
C ALA A 181 1.06 -3.43 27.59
N PHE A 182 1.91 -4.45 27.50
CA PHE A 182 2.05 -5.46 28.54
C PHE A 182 3.48 -6.02 28.58
N PRO A 183 3.89 -6.73 29.66
CA PRO A 183 5.25 -7.24 29.78
C PRO A 183 5.52 -8.30 28.71
N GLN A 184 6.79 -8.54 28.38
CA GLN A 184 7.16 -9.52 27.34
C GLN A 184 6.52 -10.88 27.63
N THR A 185 5.89 -11.45 26.60
CA THR A 185 5.20 -12.74 26.61
C THR A 185 5.64 -13.62 25.45
N GLY A 186 5.20 -14.87 25.45
CA GLY A 186 5.50 -15.84 24.39
C GLY A 186 4.72 -15.65 23.09
N CYS A 187 4.03 -14.53 22.88
CA CYS A 187 3.20 -14.29 21.69
C CYS A 187 3.93 -14.41 20.34
N GLY A 188 5.26 -14.27 20.31
CA GLY A 188 6.08 -14.44 19.10
C GLY A 188 6.10 -13.24 18.15
N TRP A 189 5.58 -12.10 18.60
CA TRP A 189 5.63 -10.82 17.91
C TRP A 189 5.94 -9.70 18.90
N TRP A 190 6.54 -8.61 18.42
CA TRP A 190 6.78 -7.39 19.20
C TRP A 190 5.59 -6.45 19.12
N GLY A 191 4.99 -6.37 17.95
CA GLY A 191 3.87 -5.53 17.61
C GLY A 191 2.74 -6.30 16.93
N LEU A 192 1.52 -5.84 17.16
CA LEU A 192 0.35 -6.28 16.43
C LEU A 192 -0.58 -5.08 16.28
N GLY A 193 -1.02 -4.80 15.06
CA GLY A 193 -1.83 -3.62 14.76
C GLY A 193 -3.01 -3.95 13.87
N SER A 194 -4.17 -3.32 14.09
CA SER A 194 -5.24 -3.34 13.10
C SER A 194 -4.88 -2.39 11.96
N VAL A 195 -4.98 -2.84 10.71
CA VAL A 195 -4.80 -1.96 9.54
C VAL A 195 -6.06 -1.13 9.37
N GLY A 196 -6.01 0.13 9.75
CA GLY A 196 -7.19 1.00 9.84
C GLY A 196 -8.10 0.67 11.03
N GLY A 197 -9.38 1.02 10.91
CA GLY A 197 -10.39 0.82 11.94
C GLY A 197 -10.69 2.06 12.77
N ASN A 198 -11.92 2.14 13.28
CA ASN A 198 -12.34 3.19 14.21
C ASN A 198 -13.29 2.61 15.27
N PRO A 199 -12.78 2.26 16.47
CA PRO A 199 -11.41 2.46 16.91
C PRO A 199 -10.42 1.47 16.25
N SER A 200 -9.20 1.93 15.98
CA SER A 200 -8.08 1.01 15.70
C SER A 200 -7.51 0.44 16.99
N ARG A 201 -6.84 -0.71 16.90
CA ARG A 201 -6.25 -1.44 18.03
C ARG A 201 -4.78 -1.76 17.73
N ALA A 202 -3.93 -1.58 18.72
CA ALA A 202 -2.52 -1.97 18.69
C ALA A 202 -2.15 -2.70 19.98
N TRP A 203 -1.25 -3.67 19.89
CA TRP A 203 -0.72 -4.44 21.02
C TRP A 203 0.80 -4.35 20.99
N ILE A 204 1.39 -3.97 22.13
CA ILE A 204 2.84 -3.88 22.28
C ILE A 204 3.28 -4.92 23.32
N ASN A 205 4.09 -5.86 22.86
CA ASN A 205 4.57 -6.98 23.66
C ASN A 205 6.00 -6.71 24.14
N GLY A 206 6.15 -6.39 25.43
CA GLY A 206 7.44 -6.13 26.04
C GLY A 206 7.79 -4.65 26.09
N THR A 207 8.94 -4.28 25.52
CA THR A 207 9.48 -2.92 25.60
C THR A 207 8.64 -1.94 24.78
N ILE A 208 8.42 -0.74 25.31
CA ILE A 208 7.83 0.37 24.58
C ILE A 208 8.96 1.32 24.16
N GLU A 209 9.04 1.60 22.88
CA GLU A 209 9.88 2.64 22.28
C GLU A 209 9.15 3.35 21.15
N LEU A 210 9.70 4.49 20.71
CA LEU A 210 9.06 5.33 19.70
C LEU A 210 8.83 4.56 18.38
N GLY A 211 9.82 3.79 17.92
CA GLY A 211 9.73 3.02 16.68
C GLY A 211 8.54 2.08 16.67
N VAL A 212 8.47 1.17 17.65
CA VAL A 212 7.34 0.23 17.78
C VAL A 212 6.01 0.97 17.95
N ALA A 213 5.94 1.95 18.86
CA ALA A 213 4.68 2.65 19.12
C ALA A 213 4.16 3.40 17.88
N ALA A 214 5.03 4.11 17.17
CA ALA A 214 4.67 4.85 15.97
C ALA A 214 4.33 3.91 14.81
N HIS A 215 5.07 2.81 14.64
CA HIS A 215 4.82 1.78 13.64
C HIS A 215 3.42 1.16 13.80
N GLU A 216 3.09 0.67 15.00
CA GLU A 216 1.77 0.07 15.26
C GLU A 216 0.61 1.06 15.10
N LEU A 217 0.82 2.32 15.49
CA LEU A 217 -0.16 3.37 15.28
C LEU A 217 -0.29 3.74 13.79
N GLY A 218 0.78 3.64 13.01
CA GLY A 218 0.80 3.73 11.56
C GLY A 218 -0.13 2.70 10.91
N HIS A 219 -0.06 1.44 11.33
CA HIS A 219 -1.05 0.43 10.93
C HIS A 219 -2.47 0.86 11.29
N GLY A 220 -2.68 1.35 12.52
CA GLY A 220 -3.96 1.90 12.95
C GLY A 220 -4.52 2.97 12.00
N LEU A 221 -3.66 3.81 11.43
CA LEU A 221 -4.03 4.84 10.44
C LEU A 221 -4.36 4.27 9.05
N GLY A 222 -4.05 2.99 8.79
CA GLY A 222 -4.29 2.30 7.53
C GLY A 222 -3.02 2.10 6.69
N LEU A 223 -1.85 2.34 7.27
CA LEU A 223 -0.58 2.08 6.60
C LEU A 223 -0.27 0.58 6.56
N TYR A 224 0.37 0.19 5.47
CA TYR A 224 1.01 -1.10 5.30
C TYR A 224 2.53 -0.87 5.36
N HIS A 225 3.31 -1.93 5.43
CA HIS A 225 4.76 -1.84 5.40
C HIS A 225 5.30 -1.14 4.15
N SER A 226 6.46 -0.53 4.35
CA SER A 226 7.28 0.07 3.31
C SER A 226 8.47 -0.86 3.05
N HIS A 227 8.63 -1.22 1.78
CA HIS A 227 9.49 -2.28 1.31
C HIS A 227 10.72 -1.72 0.59
N SER A 228 11.67 -2.58 0.26
CA SER A 228 12.64 -2.30 -0.81
C SER A 228 12.45 -3.22 -2.02
N LEU A 229 12.92 -2.78 -3.18
CA LEU A 229 12.87 -3.54 -4.45
C LEU A 229 14.26 -3.72 -5.09
N ASP A 230 14.89 -4.86 -4.85
CA ASP A 230 16.22 -5.19 -5.35
C ASP A 230 16.18 -5.92 -6.67
N CYS A 231 16.63 -5.27 -7.74
CA CYS A 231 16.69 -5.85 -9.09
C CYS A 231 18.10 -6.33 -9.48
N GLY A 232 18.97 -6.51 -8.49
CA GLY A 232 20.34 -6.98 -8.65
C GLY A 232 21.34 -5.87 -9.01
N PRO A 233 22.62 -6.22 -9.23
CA PRO A 233 23.72 -5.26 -9.13
C PRO A 233 23.85 -4.28 -10.31
N THR A 234 22.90 -4.29 -11.25
CA THR A 234 22.99 -3.56 -12.52
C THR A 234 21.69 -2.85 -12.89
N ALA A 235 20.62 -3.04 -12.13
CA ALA A 235 19.30 -2.54 -12.47
C ALA A 235 18.59 -2.00 -11.24
N VAL A 236 17.96 -0.83 -11.39
CA VAL A 236 17.10 -0.22 -10.37
C VAL A 236 15.68 -0.80 -10.44
N ILE A 237 15.22 -1.12 -11.66
CA ILE A 237 13.92 -1.71 -11.96
C ILE A 237 14.09 -2.86 -12.95
N GLY A 238 13.20 -3.85 -12.90
CA GLY A 238 13.24 -4.97 -13.83
C GLY A 238 12.14 -5.99 -13.59
N SER A 239 12.17 -7.07 -14.37
CA SER A 239 11.24 -8.20 -14.24
C SER A 239 11.67 -9.24 -13.20
N SER A 240 12.92 -9.20 -12.77
CA SER A 240 13.53 -10.12 -11.80
C SER A 240 14.03 -9.33 -10.60
N CYS A 241 13.12 -8.94 -9.72
CA CYS A 241 13.45 -8.21 -8.50
C CYS A 241 13.00 -8.99 -7.26
N ALA A 242 13.78 -8.89 -6.19
CA ALA A 242 13.45 -9.37 -4.86
C ALA A 242 12.86 -8.21 -4.03
N THR A 243 11.84 -8.52 -3.24
CA THR A 243 11.23 -7.57 -2.31
C THR A 243 11.66 -7.87 -0.88
N ASN A 244 12.01 -6.85 -0.11
CA ASN A 244 12.26 -6.98 1.33
C ASN A 244 11.19 -6.22 2.11
N GLU A 245 10.49 -6.93 3.00
CA GLU A 245 9.32 -6.45 3.75
C GLU A 245 9.60 -5.18 4.58
N TYR A 246 10.78 -5.12 5.20
CA TYR A 246 11.24 -3.96 5.99
C TYR A 246 12.40 -3.24 5.29
N GLY A 247 12.49 -3.35 3.97
CA GLY A 247 13.63 -2.87 3.21
C GLY A 247 13.75 -1.34 3.12
N ASP A 248 12.66 -0.61 3.42
CA ASP A 248 12.70 0.85 3.47
C ASP A 248 13.36 1.33 4.77
N ILE A 249 14.67 1.58 4.73
CA ILE A 249 15.47 1.97 5.89
C ILE A 249 15.22 3.41 6.37
N VAL A 250 14.43 4.20 5.63
CA VAL A 250 14.17 5.63 5.89
C VAL A 250 12.68 5.93 6.08
N ASP A 251 11.90 4.89 6.34
CA ASP A 251 10.47 4.95 6.60
C ASP A 251 10.12 4.23 7.91
N MET A 252 9.20 4.81 8.68
CA MET A 252 8.74 4.24 9.95
C MET A 252 7.96 2.94 9.76
N MET A 253 7.31 2.72 8.63
CA MET A 253 6.68 1.44 8.27
C MET A 253 7.67 0.47 7.60
N GLY A 254 8.95 0.81 7.51
CA GLY A 254 10.05 -0.07 7.11
C GLY A 254 10.97 -0.39 8.28
N ALA A 255 12.28 -0.24 8.11
CA ALA A 255 13.29 -0.58 9.12
C ALA A 255 13.62 0.57 10.09
N SER A 256 13.09 1.79 9.88
CA SER A 256 13.47 2.94 10.70
C SER A 256 12.77 2.94 12.06
N HIS A 257 13.48 3.40 13.09
CA HIS A 257 12.96 3.52 14.46
C HIS A 257 12.50 4.96 14.80
N SER A 258 12.71 5.93 13.90
CA SER A 258 12.35 7.32 14.16
C SER A 258 11.99 8.15 12.91
N ALA A 259 12.00 7.59 11.70
CA ALA A 259 11.79 8.35 10.47
C ALA A 259 10.37 8.90 10.28
N HIS A 260 10.21 9.85 9.36
CA HIS A 260 8.90 10.12 8.77
C HIS A 260 8.44 9.01 7.83
N TYR A 261 7.12 8.87 7.66
CA TYR A 261 6.53 8.11 6.55
C TYR A 261 6.87 8.73 5.18
N ASN A 262 7.17 7.93 4.18
CA ASN A 262 7.48 8.31 2.82
C ASN A 262 6.27 8.95 2.12
N ALA A 263 6.53 9.61 0.99
CA ALA A 263 5.56 10.41 0.27
C ALA A 263 4.30 9.62 -0.14
N PHE A 264 4.45 8.35 -0.53
CA PHE A 264 3.33 7.49 -0.89
C PHE A 264 2.41 7.25 0.31
N GLN A 265 2.97 6.86 1.46
CA GLN A 265 2.19 6.63 2.68
C GLN A 265 1.52 7.92 3.17
N LYS A 266 2.21 9.06 3.15
CA LYS A 266 1.61 10.35 3.56
C LYS A 266 0.52 10.83 2.62
N GLU A 267 0.64 10.62 1.30
CA GLU A 267 -0.44 10.92 0.36
C GLU A 267 -1.67 10.05 0.68
N ARG A 268 -1.48 8.75 0.96
CA ARG A 268 -2.58 7.85 1.37
C ARG A 268 -3.29 8.30 2.64
N LEU A 269 -2.57 8.91 3.58
CA LEU A 269 -3.14 9.48 4.81
C LEU A 269 -3.82 10.84 4.59
N GLY A 270 -3.65 11.46 3.42
CA GLY A 270 -4.04 12.85 3.19
C GLY A 270 -3.14 13.86 3.91
N TRP A 271 -1.97 13.43 4.39
CA TRP A 271 -0.97 14.31 5.02
C TRP A 271 -0.12 15.05 4.00
N LEU A 272 -0.21 14.63 2.73
CA LEU A 272 0.27 15.35 1.56
C LEU A 272 -0.84 15.37 0.49
N ASN A 273 -0.84 16.39 -0.36
CA ASN A 273 -1.70 16.49 -1.54
C ASN A 273 -3.22 16.40 -1.27
N ALA A 274 -3.67 16.84 -0.09
CA ALA A 274 -5.09 16.82 0.28
C ALA A 274 -5.47 18.05 1.12
N GLY A 275 -6.46 18.82 0.65
CA GLY A 275 -6.96 19.99 1.37
C GLY A 275 -5.86 21.03 1.64
N ALA A 276 -5.57 21.28 2.92
CA ALA A 276 -4.53 22.21 3.37
C ALA A 276 -3.16 21.54 3.59
N SER A 277 -3.04 20.24 3.40
CA SER A 277 -1.78 19.51 3.53
C SER A 277 -0.78 19.97 2.45
N PRO A 278 0.54 19.93 2.73
CA PRO A 278 1.56 20.33 1.76
C PRO A 278 1.41 19.60 0.42
N PRO A 279 1.69 20.28 -0.71
CA PRO A 279 1.41 19.73 -2.03
C PRO A 279 2.42 18.66 -2.45
N ILE A 280 1.99 17.83 -3.39
CA ILE A 280 2.86 17.00 -4.23
C ILE A 280 2.77 17.56 -5.66
N THR A 281 3.91 17.79 -6.30
CA THR A 281 3.91 18.21 -7.71
C THR A 281 3.78 16.99 -8.59
N THR A 282 2.67 16.86 -9.30
CA THR A 282 2.56 15.87 -10.39
C THR A 282 3.32 16.39 -11.60
N VAL A 283 4.32 15.63 -12.04
CA VAL A 283 5.21 16.02 -13.14
C VAL A 283 4.70 15.38 -14.43
N SER A 284 4.34 16.23 -15.40
CA SER A 284 3.72 15.82 -16.66
C SER A 284 4.33 16.50 -17.89
N SER A 285 5.51 17.08 -17.75
CA SER A 285 6.26 17.70 -18.84
C SER A 285 7.75 17.72 -18.50
N ASP A 286 8.59 17.85 -19.52
CA ASP A 286 10.01 18.08 -19.33
C ASP A 286 10.25 19.35 -18.52
N GLY A 287 11.24 19.32 -17.64
CA GLY A 287 11.63 20.50 -16.89
C GLY A 287 12.40 20.19 -15.62
N THR A 288 12.78 21.26 -14.94
CA THR A 288 13.45 21.21 -13.65
C THR A 288 12.44 21.55 -12.55
N TYR A 289 12.36 20.67 -11.55
CA TYR A 289 11.37 20.74 -10.48
C TYR A 289 12.06 20.85 -9.13
N LEU A 290 11.55 21.75 -8.30
CA LEU A 290 12.02 21.92 -6.93
C LEU A 290 11.12 21.17 -5.97
N LEU A 291 11.73 20.50 -5.00
CA LEU A 291 11.04 19.96 -3.83
C LEU A 291 11.73 20.47 -2.55
N GLU A 292 10.93 20.82 -1.55
CA GLU A 292 11.44 21.17 -0.23
C GLU A 292 11.80 19.91 0.55
N THR A 293 12.67 20.07 1.56
CA THR A 293 12.94 18.99 2.50
C THR A 293 11.68 18.56 3.22
N TYR A 294 11.63 17.26 3.45
CA TYR A 294 10.44 16.61 4.00
C TYR A 294 10.11 17.04 5.44
N GLN A 295 11.12 17.49 6.19
CA GLN A 295 11.03 17.89 7.60
C GLN A 295 10.67 19.37 7.80
N SER A 296 10.74 20.20 6.76
CA SER A 296 10.52 21.64 6.88
C SER A 296 9.02 21.99 6.90
N VAL A 297 8.64 22.95 7.75
CA VAL A 297 7.30 23.53 7.79
C VAL A 297 7.21 24.61 6.70
N GLY A 298 7.11 24.18 5.45
CA GLY A 298 6.99 25.05 4.27
C GLY A 298 5.79 24.65 3.42
N SER A 299 5.37 25.57 2.55
CA SER A 299 4.23 25.37 1.63
C SER A 299 4.65 24.83 0.27
N GLY A 300 5.95 24.71 0.00
CA GLY A 300 6.45 24.15 -1.23
C GLY A 300 6.18 22.64 -1.36
N PRO A 301 6.32 22.09 -2.56
CA PRO A 301 6.11 20.66 -2.81
C PRO A 301 7.03 19.80 -1.94
N LYS A 302 6.46 18.82 -1.24
CA LYS A 302 7.24 17.87 -0.41
C LYS A 302 7.66 16.62 -1.16
N ALA A 303 7.03 16.36 -2.30
CA ALA A 303 7.41 15.29 -3.20
C ALA A 303 7.08 15.64 -4.65
N LEU A 304 7.78 14.98 -5.57
CA LEU A 304 7.40 14.90 -6.98
C LEU A 304 6.72 13.55 -7.23
N LYS A 305 5.73 13.54 -8.12
CA LYS A 305 4.99 12.34 -8.52
C LYS A 305 5.00 12.20 -10.04
N ILE A 306 5.57 11.12 -10.55
CA ILE A 306 5.75 10.85 -11.99
C ILE A 306 5.10 9.50 -12.32
N SER A 307 4.30 9.43 -13.39
CA SER A 307 3.60 8.19 -13.72
C SER A 307 4.57 7.12 -14.22
N LYS A 308 4.56 5.94 -13.57
CA LYS A 308 5.40 4.79 -13.89
C LYS A 308 4.70 3.81 -14.82
N SER A 309 3.45 3.46 -14.51
CA SER A 309 2.70 2.50 -15.31
C SER A 309 1.22 2.58 -14.98
N ILE A 310 0.41 1.96 -15.83
CA ILE A 310 -1.01 1.79 -15.58
C ILE A 310 -1.39 0.31 -15.74
N ASP A 311 -2.14 -0.22 -14.77
CA ASP A 311 -2.73 -1.55 -14.91
C ASP A 311 -3.86 -1.46 -15.96
N PRO A 312 -3.76 -2.18 -17.10
CA PRO A 312 -4.77 -2.11 -18.16
C PRO A 312 -6.14 -2.61 -17.72
N ILE A 313 -6.21 -3.52 -16.73
CA ILE A 313 -7.46 -4.12 -16.26
C ILE A 313 -8.17 -3.18 -15.28
N THR A 314 -7.42 -2.59 -14.35
CA THR A 314 -7.99 -1.81 -13.25
C THR A 314 -7.94 -0.30 -13.47
N GLY A 315 -7.14 0.18 -14.43
CA GLY A 315 -6.90 1.60 -14.68
C GLY A 315 -6.08 2.28 -13.57
N LYS A 316 -5.59 1.52 -12.58
CA LYS A 316 -4.83 2.05 -11.45
C LYS A 316 -3.41 2.39 -11.88
N GLN A 317 -2.94 3.57 -11.50
CA GLN A 317 -1.57 3.98 -11.80
C GLN A 317 -0.59 3.53 -10.72
N THR A 318 0.59 3.12 -11.16
CA THR A 318 1.80 3.07 -10.34
C THR A 318 2.59 4.35 -10.60
N TRP A 319 3.11 4.95 -9.54
CA TRP A 319 3.81 6.22 -9.58
C TRP A 319 5.22 6.08 -8.99
N TYR A 320 6.16 6.86 -9.51
CA TYR A 320 7.39 7.22 -8.79
C TYR A 320 7.09 8.40 -7.86
N TYR A 321 7.56 8.32 -6.62
CA TYR A 321 7.55 9.39 -5.63
C TYR A 321 8.99 9.78 -5.33
N ILE A 322 9.33 11.05 -5.50
CA ILE A 322 10.66 11.57 -5.22
C ILE A 322 10.60 12.49 -4.01
N GLU A 323 11.46 12.26 -3.02
CA GLU A 323 11.56 13.07 -1.81
C GLU A 323 13.00 13.39 -1.42
N SER A 324 13.20 14.52 -0.73
CA SER A 324 14.49 14.96 -0.20
C SER A 324 14.45 14.92 1.32
N ARG A 325 15.37 14.18 1.92
CA ARG A 325 15.46 13.99 3.37
C ARG A 325 16.74 14.61 3.90
N GLN A 326 16.62 15.38 4.98
CA GLN A 326 17.75 15.88 5.75
C GLN A 326 17.73 15.34 7.18
N ALA A 327 18.89 15.32 7.85
CA ALA A 327 19.05 14.81 9.21
C ALA A 327 18.49 15.79 10.27
N ILE A 328 17.18 16.04 10.22
CA ILE A 328 16.47 17.03 11.04
C ILE A 328 15.30 16.34 11.75
N GLY A 329 15.13 16.65 13.03
CA GLY A 329 14.01 16.13 13.84
C GLY A 329 13.97 14.61 13.86
N PHE A 330 12.85 14.03 13.45
CA PHE A 330 12.63 12.58 13.36
C PHE A 330 13.67 11.85 12.50
N ASP A 331 14.17 12.51 11.46
CA ASP A 331 15.21 11.95 10.59
C ASP A 331 16.64 12.24 11.05
N GLY A 332 16.84 12.75 12.27
CA GLY A 332 18.17 13.04 12.82
C GLY A 332 19.12 11.83 12.83
N PHE A 333 18.58 10.60 12.83
CA PHE A 333 19.36 9.37 12.73
C PHE A 333 20.19 9.30 11.44
N LEU A 334 19.77 9.93 10.34
CA LEU A 334 20.50 9.97 9.07
C LEU A 334 21.89 10.61 9.17
N ALA A 335 22.19 11.33 10.26
CA ALA A 335 23.53 11.85 10.52
C ALA A 335 24.53 10.79 11.01
N ASN A 336 24.05 9.68 11.58
CA ASN A 336 24.88 8.70 12.31
C ASN A 336 24.66 7.25 11.86
N GLU A 337 23.45 6.90 11.42
CA GLU A 337 23.12 5.58 10.89
C GLU A 337 23.61 5.44 9.45
N PRO A 338 23.85 4.22 8.94
CA PRO A 338 24.80 4.01 7.85
C PRO A 338 24.28 4.40 6.47
N SER A 339 23.23 5.21 6.36
CA SER A 339 22.72 5.69 5.07
C SER A 339 23.73 6.65 4.41
N GLN A 340 24.61 6.11 3.58
CA GLN A 340 25.82 6.77 3.07
C GLN A 340 25.52 7.94 2.14
N ASN A 341 24.38 7.90 1.43
CA ASN A 341 24.12 8.85 0.36
C ASN A 341 22.76 9.57 0.42
N VAL A 342 21.92 9.25 1.41
CA VAL A 342 20.56 9.81 1.52
C VAL A 342 20.56 11.33 1.60
N LEU A 343 21.50 11.91 2.37
CA LEU A 343 21.64 13.35 2.51
C LEU A 343 22.22 14.04 1.26
N ASN A 344 22.79 13.26 0.33
CA ASN A 344 23.49 13.73 -0.87
C ASN A 344 22.68 13.50 -2.16
N GLY A 345 21.40 13.16 -2.05
CA GLY A 345 20.54 12.88 -3.19
C GLY A 345 19.05 13.03 -2.89
N VAL A 346 18.25 12.42 -3.75
CA VAL A 346 16.81 12.25 -3.52
C VAL A 346 16.50 10.76 -3.44
N LEU A 347 15.53 10.41 -2.60
CA LEU A 347 14.99 9.07 -2.52
C LEU A 347 13.91 8.90 -3.58
N VAL A 348 13.80 7.69 -4.11
CA VAL A 348 12.74 7.35 -5.07
C VAL A 348 12.01 6.11 -4.60
N HIS A 349 10.71 6.28 -4.37
CA HIS A 349 9.81 5.19 -4.04
C HIS A 349 8.88 4.92 -5.22
N THR A 350 8.36 3.70 -5.33
CA THR A 350 7.16 3.43 -6.12
C THR A 350 5.94 3.26 -5.23
N GLY A 351 4.75 3.52 -5.77
CA GLY A 351 3.48 3.31 -5.09
C GLY A 351 2.32 3.17 -6.07
N THR A 352 1.46 2.18 -5.86
CA THR A 352 0.30 1.90 -6.72
C THR A 352 -1.00 2.37 -6.08
N GLU A 353 -1.82 3.04 -6.86
CA GLU A 353 -3.13 3.54 -6.44
C GLU A 353 -3.99 2.43 -5.85
N ALA A 354 -4.59 2.71 -4.69
CA ALA A 354 -5.40 1.74 -3.96
C ALA A 354 -4.70 0.37 -3.81
N ASN A 355 -3.40 0.37 -3.55
CA ASN A 355 -2.66 -0.79 -3.06
C ASN A 355 -1.70 -0.34 -1.96
N GLY A 356 -2.15 -0.40 -0.70
CA GLY A 356 -1.36 0.11 0.42
C GLY A 356 -0.01 -0.59 0.58
N ASN A 357 0.09 -1.86 0.20
CA ASN A 357 1.29 -2.69 0.34
C ASN A 357 2.21 -2.62 -0.90
N SER A 358 2.30 -1.46 -1.54
CA SER A 358 3.10 -1.27 -2.76
C SER A 358 4.09 -0.11 -2.69
N GLY A 359 4.39 0.36 -1.47
CA GLY A 359 5.45 1.33 -1.24
C GLY A 359 6.81 0.65 -1.30
N TYR A 360 7.56 0.83 -2.38
CA TYR A 360 8.92 0.26 -2.51
C TYR A 360 9.95 1.36 -2.66
N LEU A 361 10.90 1.45 -1.72
CA LEU A 361 12.14 2.17 -1.92
C LEU A 361 12.96 1.49 -3.01
N LEU A 362 13.45 2.27 -3.97
CA LEU A 362 14.29 1.78 -5.06
C LEU A 362 15.78 1.98 -4.72
N ASP A 363 16.60 1.02 -5.11
CA ASP A 363 18.06 1.14 -5.03
C ASP A 363 18.57 1.90 -6.25
N MET A 364 18.90 3.18 -6.05
CA MET A 364 19.44 4.05 -7.09
C MET A 364 20.95 3.88 -7.31
N THR A 365 21.60 2.99 -6.57
CA THR A 365 23.03 2.66 -6.69
C THR A 365 23.26 1.14 -6.77
N PRO A 366 22.62 0.42 -7.71
CA PRO A 366 22.63 -1.04 -7.71
C PRO A 366 24.03 -1.66 -7.81
N ALA A 367 25.03 -0.92 -8.30
CA ALA A 367 26.41 -1.40 -8.40
C ALA A 367 27.08 -1.66 -7.04
N THR A 368 26.56 -1.12 -5.92
CA THR A 368 27.14 -1.34 -4.60
C THR A 368 26.65 -2.67 -4.00
N PRO A 369 27.55 -3.57 -3.56
CA PRO A 369 27.14 -4.89 -3.09
C PRO A 369 26.27 -4.82 -1.82
N VAL A 370 25.06 -5.37 -1.92
CA VAL A 370 24.14 -5.56 -0.79
C VAL A 370 24.59 -6.76 0.05
N TYR A 371 25.54 -6.57 0.97
CA TYR A 371 26.02 -7.70 1.77
C TYR A 371 25.05 -8.11 2.88
N TYR A 372 24.22 -7.19 3.39
CA TYR A 372 23.16 -7.49 4.38
C TYR A 372 21.98 -6.50 4.38
N TRP A 373 22.21 -5.23 4.00
CA TRP A 373 21.23 -4.15 4.00
C TRP A 373 21.60 -3.11 2.92
N TRP A 374 20.61 -2.35 2.47
CA TRP A 374 20.81 -1.19 1.61
C TRP A 374 21.21 0.02 2.44
N TYR A 375 22.28 0.68 2.03
CA TYR A 375 22.80 1.85 2.74
C TYR A 375 22.92 3.08 1.86
N ASP A 376 22.68 2.95 0.56
CA ASP A 376 22.87 4.01 -0.41
C ASP A 376 21.70 4.16 -1.42
N PRO A 377 20.43 4.14 -0.99
CA PRO A 377 19.30 4.11 -1.91
C PRO A 377 19.05 5.40 -2.71
N ALA A 378 19.78 6.49 -2.44
CA ALA A 378 19.49 7.79 -3.06
C ALA A 378 20.05 7.93 -4.47
N LEU A 379 19.28 8.58 -5.35
CA LEU A 379 19.79 9.12 -6.60
C LEU A 379 20.61 10.37 -6.28
N VAL A 380 21.93 10.18 -6.13
CA VAL A 380 22.85 11.26 -5.71
C VAL A 380 22.98 12.35 -6.76
N VAL A 381 23.38 13.54 -6.30
CA VAL A 381 23.62 14.71 -7.15
C VAL A 381 24.51 14.38 -8.35
N GLY A 382 24.08 14.80 -9.53
CA GLY A 382 24.75 14.57 -10.81
C GLY A 382 24.47 13.22 -11.46
N GLN A 383 23.78 12.30 -10.79
CA GLN A 383 23.38 11.01 -11.37
C GLN A 383 21.99 11.08 -11.98
N SER A 384 21.73 10.15 -12.90
CA SER A 384 20.43 10.02 -13.57
C SER A 384 19.93 8.59 -13.53
N PHE A 385 18.63 8.43 -13.36
CA PHE A 385 17.90 7.17 -13.53
C PHE A 385 16.99 7.29 -14.75
N ALA A 386 17.04 6.29 -15.63
CA ALA A 386 16.20 6.21 -16.82
C ALA A 386 15.31 4.95 -16.74
N ASP A 387 14.00 5.16 -16.91
CA ASP A 387 13.02 4.09 -17.06
C ASP A 387 12.78 3.85 -18.56
N PRO A 388 13.31 2.76 -19.14
CA PRO A 388 13.17 2.48 -20.56
C PRO A 388 11.73 2.14 -20.97
N ASP A 389 10.87 1.70 -20.05
CA ASP A 389 9.48 1.34 -20.36
C ASP A 389 8.60 2.58 -20.56
N THR A 390 8.95 3.69 -19.90
CA THR A 390 8.21 4.96 -19.98
C THR A 390 8.95 6.06 -20.73
N GLY A 391 10.25 5.91 -20.96
CA GLY A 391 11.12 6.96 -21.49
C GLY A 391 11.40 8.10 -20.51
N VAL A 392 10.99 7.95 -19.24
CA VAL A 392 11.27 8.93 -18.18
C VAL A 392 12.74 8.88 -17.81
N THR A 393 13.39 10.03 -17.75
CA THR A 393 14.70 10.21 -17.11
C THR A 393 14.58 11.21 -15.98
N MET A 394 15.16 10.89 -14.84
CA MET A 394 15.23 11.74 -13.65
C MET A 394 16.70 11.99 -13.32
N THR A 395 17.07 13.25 -13.10
CA THR A 395 18.43 13.67 -12.75
C THR A 395 18.38 14.54 -11.50
N THR A 396 19.16 14.20 -10.48
CA THR A 396 19.29 15.04 -9.29
C THR A 396 20.30 16.15 -9.58
N ASP A 397 19.84 17.39 -9.72
CA ASP A 397 20.73 18.51 -10.08
C ASP A 397 21.52 19.01 -8.86
N TRP A 398 20.84 19.15 -7.72
CA TRP A 398 21.44 19.55 -6.44
C TRP A 398 20.54 19.16 -5.27
N THR A 399 21.13 19.06 -4.08
CA THR A 399 20.43 18.95 -2.78
C THR A 399 21.09 19.87 -1.76
N ASN A 400 20.32 20.36 -0.79
CA ASN A 400 20.82 21.11 0.36
C ASN A 400 19.86 20.98 1.56
N GLY A 401 20.14 21.70 2.65
CA GLY A 401 19.31 21.68 3.87
C GLY A 401 17.85 22.10 3.69
N ASN A 402 17.51 22.76 2.58
CA ASN A 402 16.17 23.31 2.32
C ASN A 402 15.40 22.53 1.26
N GLY A 403 16.07 21.80 0.37
CA GLY A 403 15.39 21.01 -0.65
C GLY A 403 16.33 20.37 -1.66
N ALA A 404 15.76 19.95 -2.78
CA ALA A 404 16.47 19.44 -3.93
C ALA A 404 15.86 19.96 -5.24
N SER A 405 16.68 19.94 -6.29
CA SER A 405 16.25 20.14 -7.68
C SER A 405 16.41 18.86 -8.46
N VAL A 406 15.37 18.50 -9.20
CA VAL A 406 15.34 17.31 -10.04
C VAL A 406 14.90 17.70 -11.45
N THR A 407 15.74 17.43 -12.42
CA THR A 407 15.38 17.54 -13.84
C THR A 407 14.70 16.25 -14.28
N VAL A 408 13.54 16.38 -14.89
CA VAL A 408 12.75 15.26 -15.43
C VAL A 408 12.55 15.47 -16.92
N SER A 409 12.78 14.44 -17.71
CA SER A 409 12.46 14.41 -19.14
C SER A 409 11.68 13.17 -19.51
N PHE A 410 10.74 13.32 -20.45
CA PHE A 410 9.90 12.27 -21.00
C PHE A 410 10.26 12.08 -22.47
N GLY A 411 11.32 11.34 -22.74
CA GLY A 411 11.74 10.95 -24.09
C GLY A 411 11.54 12.04 -25.16
N ALA A 412 10.58 11.83 -26.06
CA ALA A 412 10.30 12.70 -27.20
C ALA A 412 9.52 13.99 -26.87
N GLY A 413 9.72 14.55 -25.66
CA GLY A 413 9.26 15.88 -25.27
C GLY A 413 7.93 15.91 -24.50
N GLY A 414 7.48 14.80 -23.93
CA GLY A 414 6.28 14.78 -23.10
C GLY A 414 5.82 13.39 -22.67
N PRO A 415 4.89 13.31 -21.69
CA PRO A 415 4.42 12.05 -21.13
C PRO A 415 3.74 11.19 -22.20
N ALA A 416 3.66 9.89 -21.91
CA ALA A 416 2.97 8.95 -22.78
C ALA A 416 1.48 9.33 -22.89
N ALA A 417 0.92 9.17 -24.09
CA ALA A 417 -0.49 9.30 -24.38
C ALA A 417 -0.95 8.15 -25.27
N VAL A 418 -2.17 7.68 -25.04
CA VAL A 418 -2.82 6.64 -25.84
C VAL A 418 -4.15 7.16 -26.34
N THR A 419 -4.46 6.92 -27.61
CA THR A 419 -5.82 7.04 -28.15
C THR A 419 -6.25 5.69 -28.67
N VAL A 420 -7.53 5.35 -28.53
CA VAL A 420 -8.08 4.09 -29.02
C VAL A 420 -9.35 4.32 -29.83
N ALA A 421 -9.48 3.63 -30.94
CA ALA A 421 -10.65 3.68 -31.81
C ALA A 421 -10.92 2.31 -32.43
N THR A 422 -12.18 2.06 -32.75
CA THR A 422 -12.59 0.93 -33.58
C THR A 422 -12.82 1.39 -35.02
N ASP A 423 -12.70 0.47 -35.98
CA ASP A 423 -12.96 0.78 -37.39
C ASP A 423 -14.43 1.17 -37.67
N GLN A 424 -15.36 0.74 -36.81
CA GLN A 424 -16.79 1.03 -36.86
C GLN A 424 -17.33 1.19 -35.44
N THR A 425 -18.51 1.79 -35.29
CA THR A 425 -19.18 1.96 -33.99
C THR A 425 -20.17 0.84 -33.66
N SER A 426 -20.52 -0.01 -34.63
CA SER A 426 -21.45 -1.13 -34.47
C SER A 426 -21.05 -2.29 -35.37
N TYR A 427 -21.21 -3.51 -34.87
CA TYR A 427 -20.83 -4.74 -35.55
C TYR A 427 -21.93 -5.79 -35.42
N THR A 428 -22.11 -6.62 -36.44
CA THR A 428 -22.90 -7.84 -36.32
C THR A 428 -22.04 -8.99 -35.80
N ARG A 429 -22.65 -9.97 -35.14
CA ARG A 429 -21.98 -11.24 -34.85
C ARG A 429 -21.33 -11.84 -36.11
N ASN A 430 -20.22 -12.55 -35.93
CA ASN A 430 -19.36 -13.05 -37.02
C ASN A 430 -18.64 -11.96 -37.84
N GLN A 431 -18.59 -10.70 -37.40
CA GLN A 431 -17.59 -9.74 -37.87
C GLN A 431 -16.32 -9.75 -37.01
N SER A 432 -15.27 -9.09 -37.49
CA SER A 432 -14.06 -8.81 -36.73
C SER A 432 -14.01 -7.32 -36.41
N VAL A 433 -13.79 -6.99 -35.16
CA VAL A 433 -13.57 -5.61 -34.68
C VAL A 433 -12.08 -5.33 -34.79
N SER A 434 -11.70 -4.29 -35.53
CA SER A 434 -10.32 -3.82 -35.58
C SER A 434 -10.17 -2.67 -34.59
N ILE A 435 -9.48 -2.93 -33.49
CA ILE A 435 -9.23 -1.97 -32.42
C ILE A 435 -7.84 -1.41 -32.66
N LYS A 436 -7.76 -0.12 -33.00
CA LYS A 436 -6.51 0.61 -33.24
C LYS A 436 -6.17 1.46 -32.03
N ALA A 437 -4.98 1.26 -31.48
CA ALA A 437 -4.36 2.17 -30.53
C ALA A 437 -3.29 3.02 -31.24
N THR A 438 -3.19 4.29 -30.89
CA THR A 438 -2.08 5.17 -31.28
C THR A 438 -1.39 5.65 -30.01
N VAL A 439 -0.09 5.40 -29.92
CA VAL A 439 0.75 5.74 -28.77
C VAL A 439 1.72 6.85 -29.14
N SER A 440 1.78 7.89 -28.32
CA SER A 440 2.70 9.01 -28.48
C SER A 440 3.38 9.38 -27.16
N SER A 441 4.53 10.04 -27.24
CA SER A 441 5.22 10.72 -26.13
C SER A 441 5.35 12.17 -26.55
N GLY A 442 4.66 13.06 -25.83
CA GLY A 442 4.41 14.42 -26.33
C GLY A 442 3.68 14.38 -27.68
N SER A 443 4.25 15.01 -28.71
CA SER A 443 3.72 15.01 -30.07
C SER A 443 4.28 13.90 -30.97
N ALA A 444 5.28 13.14 -30.50
CA ALA A 444 5.97 12.14 -31.32
C ALA A 444 5.35 10.73 -31.18
N PRO A 445 5.21 9.97 -32.28
CA PRO A 445 4.76 8.58 -32.21
C PRO A 445 5.81 7.68 -31.53
N VAL A 446 5.35 6.73 -30.71
CA VAL A 446 6.23 5.78 -30.01
C VAL A 446 6.21 4.44 -30.72
N ALA A 447 7.33 4.10 -31.37
CA ALA A 447 7.50 2.83 -32.08
C ALA A 447 7.97 1.69 -31.16
N ASN A 448 7.70 0.45 -31.56
CA ASN A 448 8.15 -0.77 -30.89
C ASN A 448 7.72 -0.90 -29.42
N THR A 449 6.63 -0.24 -29.00
CA THR A 449 6.09 -0.38 -27.66
C THR A 449 4.96 -1.40 -27.62
N ALA A 450 4.89 -2.18 -26.53
CA ALA A 450 3.82 -3.14 -26.33
C ALA A 450 2.54 -2.42 -25.88
N VAL A 451 1.43 -2.74 -26.54
CA VAL A 451 0.10 -2.26 -26.22
C VAL A 451 -0.75 -3.44 -25.73
N ASN A 452 -1.26 -3.32 -24.51
CA ASN A 452 -2.21 -4.26 -23.94
C ASN A 452 -3.63 -3.80 -24.29
N PHE A 453 -4.41 -4.68 -24.91
CA PHE A 453 -5.81 -4.46 -25.23
C PHE A 453 -6.69 -5.30 -24.32
N ILE A 454 -7.76 -4.69 -23.81
CA ILE A 454 -8.79 -5.41 -23.06
C ILE A 454 -10.14 -5.03 -23.64
N VAL A 455 -10.93 -6.05 -23.98
CA VAL A 455 -12.31 -5.86 -24.42
C VAL A 455 -13.25 -6.42 -23.38
N LYS A 456 -14.03 -5.54 -22.76
CA LYS A 456 -15.13 -5.89 -21.87
C LYS A 456 -16.40 -6.06 -22.68
N LYS A 457 -16.88 -7.29 -22.76
CA LYS A 457 -18.16 -7.62 -23.42
C LYS A 457 -19.33 -7.08 -22.61
N SER A 458 -20.49 -6.97 -23.25
CA SER A 458 -21.72 -6.49 -22.59
C SER A 458 -22.17 -7.32 -21.38
N ASN A 459 -21.77 -8.59 -21.29
CA ASN A 459 -22.02 -9.45 -20.14
C ASN A 459 -20.92 -9.39 -19.05
N GLY A 460 -19.97 -8.46 -19.17
CA GLY A 460 -18.85 -8.28 -18.25
C GLY A 460 -17.64 -9.21 -18.49
N ALA A 461 -17.70 -10.14 -19.45
CA ALA A 461 -16.55 -10.99 -19.76
C ALA A 461 -15.40 -10.17 -20.38
N LEU A 462 -14.18 -10.39 -19.92
CA LEU A 462 -12.98 -9.72 -20.44
C LEU A 462 -12.26 -10.60 -21.48
N VAL A 463 -11.76 -9.98 -22.54
CA VAL A 463 -10.86 -10.58 -23.53
C VAL A 463 -9.61 -9.72 -23.60
N ALA A 464 -8.45 -10.30 -23.28
CA ALA A 464 -7.17 -9.61 -23.37
C ALA A 464 -6.43 -9.99 -24.65
N GLY A 465 -5.64 -9.05 -25.17
CA GLY A 465 -4.72 -9.27 -26.28
C GLY A 465 -3.58 -8.27 -26.22
N THR A 466 -2.54 -8.51 -27.01
CA THR A 466 -1.39 -7.59 -27.12
C THR A 466 -1.04 -7.36 -28.58
N ALA A 467 -0.51 -6.18 -28.88
CA ALA A 467 0.14 -5.88 -30.15
C ALA A 467 1.27 -4.87 -29.92
N THR A 468 2.20 -4.78 -30.86
CA THR A 468 3.33 -3.84 -30.79
C THR A 468 3.11 -2.70 -31.77
N THR A 469 3.47 -1.47 -31.39
CA THR A 469 3.35 -0.33 -32.28
C THR A 469 4.34 -0.38 -33.44
N GLY A 470 3.86 -0.01 -34.64
CA GLY A 470 4.71 0.28 -35.79
C GLY A 470 5.47 1.60 -35.64
N SER A 471 6.22 1.97 -36.69
CA SER A 471 6.97 3.24 -36.72
C SER A 471 6.08 4.50 -36.64
N ASP A 472 4.79 4.37 -36.96
CA ASP A 472 3.79 5.43 -36.85
C ASP A 472 3.13 5.50 -35.45
N GLY A 473 3.60 4.69 -34.50
CA GLY A 473 3.06 4.62 -33.14
C GLY A 473 1.75 3.86 -33.04
N THR A 474 1.32 3.15 -34.10
CA THR A 474 0.02 2.48 -34.10
C THR A 474 0.13 0.98 -33.89
N ALA A 475 -0.77 0.42 -33.09
CA ALA A 475 -0.94 -1.01 -32.87
C ALA A 475 -2.40 -1.40 -33.12
N VAL A 476 -2.64 -2.54 -33.76
CA VAL A 476 -3.99 -3.01 -34.08
C VAL A 476 -4.24 -4.39 -33.51
N TYR A 477 -5.25 -4.51 -32.67
CA TYR A 477 -5.77 -5.78 -32.18
C TYR A 477 -7.09 -6.13 -32.87
N LYS A 478 -7.21 -7.38 -33.34
CA LYS A 478 -8.42 -7.86 -34.02
C LYS A 478 -9.19 -8.81 -33.13
N LEU A 479 -10.38 -8.39 -32.70
CA LEU A 479 -11.31 -9.25 -31.97
C LEU A 479 -12.28 -9.92 -32.94
N ARG A 480 -12.29 -11.26 -32.98
CA ARG A 480 -13.28 -12.04 -33.75
C ARG A 480 -14.56 -12.22 -32.94
N LEU A 481 -15.66 -11.62 -33.37
CA LEU A 481 -16.99 -11.88 -32.79
C LEU A 481 -17.54 -13.21 -33.31
N THR A 482 -18.20 -13.97 -32.45
CA THR A 482 -18.79 -15.28 -32.75
C THR A 482 -20.31 -15.25 -32.57
N LYS A 483 -21.00 -16.29 -33.04
CA LYS A 483 -22.45 -16.45 -32.81
C LYS A 483 -22.85 -16.49 -31.33
N LYS A 484 -21.93 -16.84 -30.43
CA LYS A 484 -22.17 -16.95 -28.99
C LYS A 484 -21.90 -15.67 -28.22
N ASP A 485 -21.33 -14.66 -28.87
CA ASP A 485 -21.04 -13.39 -28.21
C ASP A 485 -22.33 -12.63 -27.86
N PRO A 486 -22.42 -12.05 -26.65
CA PRO A 486 -23.59 -11.32 -26.22
C PRO A 486 -23.78 -10.05 -27.07
N VAL A 487 -25.02 -9.63 -27.24
CA VAL A 487 -25.32 -8.33 -27.86
C VAL A 487 -25.24 -7.23 -26.82
N GLY A 488 -25.06 -5.99 -27.27
CA GLY A 488 -25.03 -4.80 -26.42
C GLY A 488 -23.74 -4.01 -26.53
N ASN A 489 -23.51 -3.12 -25.56
CA ASN A 489 -22.35 -2.25 -25.54
C ASN A 489 -21.11 -3.01 -25.06
N TYR A 490 -20.03 -2.86 -25.82
CA TYR A 490 -18.71 -3.37 -25.52
C TYR A 490 -17.78 -2.17 -25.31
N GLU A 491 -16.81 -2.34 -24.43
CA GLU A 491 -15.74 -1.37 -24.16
C GLU A 491 -14.41 -2.00 -24.57
N ALA A 492 -13.61 -1.26 -25.33
CA ALA A 492 -12.26 -1.64 -25.74
C ALA A 492 -11.25 -0.65 -25.15
N ASP A 493 -10.44 -1.13 -24.23
CA ASP A 493 -9.35 -0.44 -23.60
C ASP A 493 -8.03 -0.78 -24.30
N ALA A 494 -7.15 0.20 -24.37
CA ALA A 494 -5.76 0.02 -24.76
C ALA A 494 -4.87 0.76 -23.77
N ALA A 495 -3.81 0.10 -23.29
CA ALA A 495 -2.81 0.70 -22.42
C ALA A 495 -1.39 0.40 -22.92
N ALA A 496 -0.53 1.40 -22.84
CA ALA A 496 0.88 1.30 -23.18
C ALA A 496 1.67 2.26 -22.30
N MET A 497 2.86 1.86 -21.86
CA MET A 497 3.71 2.66 -20.97
C MET A 497 2.92 3.06 -19.69
N SER A 498 2.78 4.35 -19.43
CA SER A 498 2.03 4.94 -18.32
C SER A 498 0.64 5.48 -18.71
N ALA A 499 0.14 5.20 -19.91
CA ALA A 499 -1.11 5.78 -20.41
C ALA A 499 -2.10 4.72 -20.92
N SER A 500 -3.39 5.04 -20.82
CA SER A 500 -4.47 4.21 -21.35
C SER A 500 -5.61 5.04 -21.92
N ALA A 501 -6.38 4.47 -22.83
CA ALA A 501 -7.64 5.03 -23.32
C ALA A 501 -8.66 3.92 -23.58
N ALA A 502 -9.94 4.29 -23.59
CA ALA A 502 -11.06 3.40 -23.84
C ALA A 502 -11.94 3.94 -24.97
N THR A 503 -12.58 3.04 -25.71
CA THR A 503 -13.65 3.37 -26.67
C THR A 503 -14.78 2.36 -26.60
N ASN A 504 -15.99 2.77 -26.96
CA ASN A 504 -17.17 1.92 -26.93
C ASN A 504 -17.62 1.56 -28.35
N PHE A 505 -18.11 0.33 -28.52
CA PHE A 505 -18.75 -0.12 -29.74
C PHE A 505 -19.92 -1.06 -29.44
N MET A 506 -20.86 -1.15 -30.36
CA MET A 506 -22.04 -1.99 -30.21
C MET A 506 -21.88 -3.34 -30.93
N VAL A 507 -22.42 -4.41 -30.34
CA VAL A 507 -22.60 -5.70 -31.01
C VAL A 507 -24.10 -6.01 -31.14
N GLN A 508 -24.52 -6.32 -32.37
CA GLN A 508 -25.91 -6.64 -32.74
C GLN A 508 -26.07 -8.08 -33.25
#